data_AF-A0A538CZP0-F1
#
_entry.id   AF-A0A538CZP0-F1
#
_cell.length_a   1.000
_cell.length_b   1.000
_cell.length_c   1.000
_cell.angle_alpha   90.00
_cell.angle_beta   90.00
_cell.angle_gamma   90.00
#
_symmetry.space_group_name_H-M   'P 1'
#
loop_
_entity.id
_entity.type
_entity.pdbx_description
1 polymer ?
#
loop_
_entity_poly.entity_id
_entity_poly.type
_entity_poly.pdbx_seq_one_letter_code
_entity_poly.pdbx_strand_id
1 'polypeptide(L)'
;MQQYVILRRSGWQSPAELEEAAGRSSRVGDEEMSDDIRWIRSYVLEEGGGSVGTVCIYEASSPEAIREHASRADLPVDEIIPIADTVIVRPDPQPASA
;
A
#
# COMPACT_ATOMS: atom_id res chain seq x y z
N MET A 1 17.25 0.72 1.59
CA MET A 1 15.91 1.10 1.10
C MET A 1 15.42 2.33 1.85
N GLN A 2 14.46 3.07 1.31
CA GLN A 2 13.82 4.24 1.92
C GLN A 2 12.31 3.98 2.02
N GLN A 3 11.67 4.58 3.02
CA GLN A 3 10.22 4.49 3.18
C GLN A 3 9.49 5.52 2.32
N TYR A 4 8.39 5.10 1.73
CA TYR A 4 7.52 5.91 0.90
C TYR A 4 6.07 5.75 1.35
N VAL A 5 5.33 6.84 1.31
CA VAL A 5 3.87 6.80 1.34
C VAL A 5 3.35 6.77 -0.09
N ILE A 6 2.42 5.87 -0.35
CA ILE A 6 1.73 5.71 -1.63
C ILE A 6 0.26 6.01 -1.41
N LEU A 7 -0.26 7.01 -2.12
CA LEU A 7 -1.69 7.29 -2.14
C LEU A 7 -2.33 6.63 -3.36
N ARG A 8 -3.45 5.93 -3.12
CA ARG A 8 -4.29 5.30 -4.15
C ARG A 8 -5.74 5.72 -3.90
N ARG A 9 -6.22 6.75 -4.61
CA ARG A 9 -7.59 7.27 -4.49
C ARG A 9 -8.52 6.56 -5.45
N SER A 10 -9.75 6.36 -5.00
CA SER A 10 -10.84 5.66 -5.67
C SER A 10 -10.37 4.36 -6.34
N GLY A 11 -9.40 3.69 -5.71
CA GLY A 11 -8.64 2.62 -6.34
C GLY A 11 -9.48 1.36 -6.56
N TRP A 12 -10.52 1.18 -5.75
CA TRP A 12 -11.37 0.00 -5.77
C TRP A 12 -12.83 0.35 -5.52
N GLN A 13 -13.73 -0.37 -6.18
CA GLN A 13 -15.18 -0.18 -6.07
C GLN A 13 -15.79 -0.91 -4.87
N SER A 14 -15.03 -1.79 -4.21
CA SER A 14 -15.45 -2.49 -3.00
C SER A 14 -14.27 -2.96 -2.14
N PRO A 15 -14.48 -3.25 -0.84
CA PRO A 15 -13.46 -3.87 0.01
C PRO A 15 -12.95 -5.22 -0.49
N ALA A 16 -13.79 -6.02 -1.17
CA ALA A 16 -13.40 -7.32 -1.69
C ALA A 16 -12.40 -7.19 -2.87
N GLU A 17 -12.59 -6.18 -3.71
CA GLU A 17 -11.67 -5.88 -4.81
C GLU A 17 -10.29 -5.42 -4.28
N LEU A 18 -10.30 -4.64 -3.19
CA LEU A 18 -9.08 -4.27 -2.49
C LEU A 18 -8.37 -5.50 -1.91
N GLU A 19 -9.10 -6.47 -1.34
CA GLU A 19 -8.51 -7.70 -0.81
C GLU A 19 -7.80 -8.52 -1.89
N GLU A 20 -8.41 -8.66 -3.07
CA GLU A 20 -7.79 -9.32 -4.21
C GLU A 20 -6.51 -8.59 -4.66
N ALA A 21 -6.58 -7.26 -4.77
CA ALA A 21 -5.43 -6.42 -5.12
C ALA A 21 -4.31 -6.51 -4.07
N ALA A 22 -4.64 -6.58 -2.78
CA ALA A 22 -3.69 -6.81 -1.70
C ALA A 22 -3.00 -8.17 -1.84
N GLY A 23 -3.74 -9.23 -2.19
CA GLY A 23 -3.16 -10.55 -2.48
C GLY A 23 -2.15 -10.53 -3.63
N ARG A 24 -2.48 -9.86 -4.74
CA ARG A 24 -1.55 -9.67 -5.86
C ARG A 24 -0.31 -8.86 -5.46
N SER A 25 -0.53 -7.75 -4.74
CA SER A 25 0.52 -6.88 -4.21
C SER A 25 1.54 -7.63 -3.36
N SER A 26 1.06 -8.41 -2.37
CA SER A 26 1.93 -9.16 -1.46
C SER A 26 2.72 -10.22 -2.22
N ARG A 27 2.06 -10.99 -3.10
CA ARG A 27 2.74 -12.02 -3.90
C ARG A 27 3.89 -11.44 -4.74
N VAL A 28 3.65 -10.35 -5.47
CA VAL A 28 4.69 -9.70 -6.28
C VAL A 28 5.81 -9.16 -5.39
N GLY A 29 5.47 -8.51 -4.27
CA GLY A 29 6.45 -7.96 -3.34
C GLY A 29 7.33 -9.03 -2.70
N ASP A 30 6.74 -10.14 -2.25
CA ASP A 30 7.45 -11.18 -1.51
C ASP A 30 8.20 -12.16 -2.43
N GLU A 31 7.63 -12.50 -3.59
CA GLU A 31 8.16 -13.55 -4.46
C GLU A 31 9.01 -13.01 -5.62
N GLU A 32 8.68 -11.84 -6.16
CA GLU A 32 9.29 -11.33 -7.41
C GLU A 32 10.23 -10.14 -7.19
N MET A 33 10.04 -9.38 -6.11
CA MET A 33 10.73 -8.11 -5.87
C MET A 33 11.20 -7.93 -4.41
N SER A 34 11.40 -9.02 -3.67
CA SER A 34 11.67 -8.97 -2.22
C SER A 34 12.98 -8.28 -1.82
N ASP A 35 13.93 -8.17 -2.75
CA ASP A 35 15.17 -7.41 -2.54
C ASP A 35 14.99 -5.89 -2.75
N ASP A 36 13.93 -5.48 -3.44
CA ASP A 36 13.72 -4.10 -3.91
C ASP A 36 12.54 -3.38 -3.25
N ILE A 37 11.53 -4.12 -2.79
CA ILE A 37 10.32 -3.53 -2.22
C ILE A 37 9.71 -4.42 -1.14
N ARG A 38 9.17 -3.77 -0.11
CA ARG A 38 8.45 -4.42 0.98
C ARG A 38 7.25 -3.60 1.39
N TRP A 39 6.08 -4.24 1.44
CA TRP A 39 4.89 -3.63 2.00
C TRP A 39 4.94 -3.66 3.53
N ILE A 40 4.78 -2.51 4.18
CA ILE A 40 4.86 -2.39 5.64
C ILE A 40 3.47 -2.38 6.27
N ARG A 41 2.58 -1.51 5.78
CA ARG A 41 1.17 -1.40 6.24
C ARG A 41 0.36 -0.53 5.29
N SER A 42 -0.96 -0.58 5.43
CA SER A 42 -1.88 0.36 4.78
C SER A 42 -3.03 0.77 5.67
N TYR A 43 -3.50 1.99 5.46
CA TYR A 43 -4.77 2.49 5.97
C TYR A 43 -5.78 2.53 4.81
N VAL A 44 -6.91 1.86 4.98
CA VAL A 44 -8.01 1.89 4.01
C VAL A 44 -8.82 3.16 4.23
N LEU A 45 -9.09 3.88 3.16
CA LEU A 45 -9.84 5.13 3.16
C LEU A 45 -11.27 4.88 2.68
N GLU A 46 -12.25 5.41 3.41
CA GLU A 46 -13.62 5.54 2.90
C GLU A 46 -13.71 6.78 2.02
N GLU A 47 -14.07 6.61 0.75
CA GLU A 47 -14.15 7.70 -0.23
C GLU A 47 -15.58 7.94 -0.75
N GLY A 48 -16.56 7.30 -0.10
CA GLY A 48 -17.98 7.42 -0.41
C GLY A 48 -18.46 6.43 -1.48
N GLY A 49 -19.78 6.23 -1.55
CA GLY A 49 -20.38 5.37 -2.60
C GLY A 49 -19.98 3.89 -2.56
N GLY A 50 -19.33 3.41 -1.50
CA GLY A 50 -18.80 2.06 -1.38
C GLY A 50 -17.38 1.88 -1.96
N SER A 51 -16.82 2.90 -2.61
CA SER A 51 -15.44 2.87 -3.08
C SER A 51 -14.45 3.10 -1.94
N VAL A 52 -13.29 2.48 -2.08
CA VAL A 52 -12.20 2.61 -1.12
C VAL A 52 -10.92 3.02 -1.81
N GLY A 53 -10.12 3.80 -1.08
CA GLY A 53 -8.74 4.14 -1.41
C GLY A 53 -7.79 3.59 -0.35
N THR A 54 -6.49 3.83 -0.50
CA THR A 54 -5.50 3.47 0.51
C THR A 54 -4.39 4.50 0.64
N VAL A 55 -3.91 4.66 1.86
CA VAL A 55 -2.58 5.19 2.17
C VAL A 55 -1.69 4.01 2.54
N CYS A 56 -0.73 3.67 1.69
CA CYS A 56 0.19 2.56 1.92
C CYS A 56 1.57 3.06 2.32
N ILE A 57 2.22 2.35 3.23
CA ILE A 57 3.63 2.56 3.58
C ILE A 57 4.42 1.39 3.02
N TYR A 58 5.39 1.71 2.16
CA TYR A 58 6.31 0.75 1.58
C TYR A 58 7.74 1.16 1.91
N GLU A 59 8.60 0.17 2.07
CA GLU A 59 10.04 0.34 1.98
C GLU A 59 10.48 -0.08 0.57
N ALA A 60 11.27 0.73 -0.12
CA ALA A 60 11.72 0.44 -1.47
C ALA A 60 13.13 0.95 -1.76
N SER A 61 13.80 0.37 -2.75
CA SER A 61 15.11 0.83 -3.24
C SER A 61 15.00 2.19 -3.95
N SER A 62 13.89 2.47 -4.62
CA SER A 62 13.58 3.76 -5.27
C SER A 62 12.08 3.95 -5.55
N PRO A 63 11.62 5.17 -5.94
CA PRO A 63 10.27 5.38 -6.45
C PRO A 63 9.97 4.55 -7.71
N GLU A 64 10.98 4.23 -8.51
CA GLU A 64 10.85 3.41 -9.71
C GLU A 64 10.54 1.96 -9.35
N ALA A 65 11.15 1.41 -8.30
CA ALA A 65 10.81 0.07 -7.79
C ALA A 65 9.34 -0.01 -7.35
N ILE A 66 8.79 1.07 -6.78
CA ILE A 66 7.37 1.16 -6.43
C ILE A 66 6.48 1.14 -7.68
N ARG A 67 6.84 1.88 -8.72
CA ARG A 67 6.06 1.88 -9.98
C ARG A 67 6.12 0.52 -10.67
N GLU A 68 7.27 -0.12 -10.67
CA GLU A 68 7.44 -1.47 -11.22
C GLU A 68 6.59 -2.49 -10.46
N HIS A 69 6.63 -2.48 -9.12
CA HIS A 69 5.79 -3.33 -8.28
C HIS A 69 4.30 -3.12 -8.57
N ALA A 70 3.86 -1.86 -8.62
CA ALA A 70 2.48 -1.53 -8.94
C ALA A 70 2.07 -1.99 -10.35
N SER A 71 2.96 -1.84 -11.34
CA SER A 71 2.70 -2.32 -12.71
C SER A 71 2.57 -3.83 -12.77
N ARG A 72 3.39 -4.59 -12.03
CA ARG A 72 3.31 -6.06 -11.98
C ARG A 72 2.10 -6.57 -11.22
N ALA A 73 1.68 -5.86 -10.19
CA ALA A 73 0.55 -6.23 -9.34
C ALA A 73 -0.81 -5.67 -9.83
N ASP A 74 -0.80 -4.92 -10.93
CA ASP A 74 -1.97 -4.21 -11.49
C ASP A 74 -2.64 -3.31 -10.44
N LEU A 75 -1.85 -2.37 -9.90
CA LEU A 75 -2.26 -1.44 -8.85
C LEU A 75 -2.17 0.00 -9.34
N PRO A 76 -3.15 0.85 -8.97
CA PRO A 76 -3.02 2.29 -9.18
C PRO A 76 -1.93 2.89 -8.28
N VAL A 77 -1.34 3.99 -8.72
CA VAL A 77 -0.38 4.81 -7.96
C VAL A 77 -0.59 6.28 -8.34
N ASP A 78 -1.24 7.04 -7.46
CA ASP A 78 -1.48 8.47 -7.71
C ASP A 78 -0.28 9.31 -7.25
N GLU A 79 0.24 9.00 -6.06
CA GLU A 79 1.35 9.73 -5.45
C GLU A 79 2.35 8.76 -4.82
N ILE A 80 3.64 9.06 -4.97
CA ILE A 80 4.75 8.41 -4.27
C ILE A 80 5.54 9.52 -3.58
N ILE A 81 5.55 9.53 -2.26
CA ILE A 81 6.21 10.60 -1.48
C ILE A 81 7.22 9.95 -0.53
N PRO A 82 8.49 10.38 -0.54
CA PRO A 82 9.48 9.88 0.41
C PRO A 82 9.13 10.32 1.83
N ILE A 83 9.17 9.38 2.77
CA ILE A 83 8.92 9.64 4.18
C ILE A 83 10.23 10.14 4.81
N ALA A 84 10.17 11.34 5.39
CA ALA A 84 11.33 11.94 6.07
C ALA A 84 11.56 11.34 7.47
N ASP A 85 10.49 11.07 8.22
CA ASP A 85 10.54 10.48 9.56
C ASP A 85 9.15 9.90 9.95
N THR A 86 9.09 9.04 10.97
CA THR A 86 7.86 8.47 11.52
C THR A 86 7.69 8.78 13.01
N VAL A 87 6.63 9.51 13.35
CA VAL A 87 6.25 9.78 14.74
C VAL A 87 5.06 8.92 15.14
N ILE A 88 5.27 7.99 16.08
CA ILE A 88 4.22 7.12 16.64
C ILE A 88 3.88 7.60 18.04
N VAL A 89 2.72 8.23 18.21
CA VAL A 89 2.22 8.67 19.54
C VAL A 89 1.56 7.51 20.28
N ARG A 90 0.82 6.66 19.57
CA ARG A 90 0.18 5.43 20.05
C ARG A 90 0.18 4.38 18.94
N PRO A 91 0.26 3.08 19.28
CA PRO A 91 0.11 2.03 18.28
C PRO A 91 -1.29 2.06 17.65
N ASP A 92 -1.41 1.44 16.49
CA ASP A 92 -2.70 1.19 15.86
C ASP A 92 -3.58 0.33 16.80
N PRO A 93 -4.89 0.60 16.89
CA PRO A 93 -5.78 -0.21 17.71
C PRO A 93 -5.80 -1.66 17.20
N GLN A 94 -5.77 -2.61 18.12
CA GLN A 94 -5.95 -4.00 17.74
C GLN A 94 -7.39 -4.23 17.27
N PRO A 95 -7.61 -4.99 16.18
CA PRO A 95 -8.95 -5.41 15.79
C PRO A 95 -9.62 -6.08 16.99
N ALA A 96 -10.89 -5.74 17.25
CA ALA A 96 -11.67 -6.46 18.23
C ALA A 96 -11.67 -7.95 17.85
N SER A 97 -11.42 -8.84 18.82
CA SER A 97 -11.60 -10.27 18.58
C SER A 97 -13.03 -10.51 18.12
N ALA A 98 -13.19 -11.14 16.95
CA ALA A 98 -14.48 -11.53 16.42
C ALA A 98 -15.15 -12.62 17.29
#